data_AF-A0A1M7GE03-F1
#
_entry.id   AF-A0A1M7GE03-F1
#
_cell.length_a   1.000
_cell.length_b   1.000
_cell.length_c   1.000
_cell.angle_alpha   90.00
_cell.angle_beta   90.00
_cell.angle_gamma   90.00
#
_symmetry.space_group_name_H-M   'P 1'
#
loop_
_entity.id
_entity.type
_entity.pdbx_description
1 polymer ?
#
loop_
_entity_poly.entity_id
_entity_poly.type
_entity_poly.pdbx_seq_one_letter_code
_entity_poly.pdbx_strand_id
1 'polypeptide(L)'
;MSKKKISKEKSIQHAKMTTEIVISLVLVGACAFFIRNGLNHTKKIEPSPYVEQKAADIEDPTATTLPDPNQTIYESLSVETKSKFRGDLILVNKEHQYFGGSEDLVSITDMNYENEIDCFSAVDSTYTILRQVYGPMTKMIQDFYELYHNDTLLIYGSYRTTDFQQELYDNDVANNGGEESTRVAKAGFSEHETGLAFDFSETENNDYQGTGDFEWINANCYKYGFIVRYTSSKEKITGFQNEPWHFRYVGIPHAYYMDSNDLCLEEYIDLIREHPYDKLKDHLEFSDDKGNDYEVYFVKSDDGSDKTTVPVPAGVRYEISGNNVDGFIVTVYKGQKPIVEETPTKTFEDTSEENTENSEDTDSEETEEYNE
;
A
#
# COMPACT_ATOMS: atom_id res chain seq x y z
N MET A 1 -44.07 -51.08 -79.74
CA MET A 1 -43.29 -51.28 -78.49
C MET A 1 -42.08 -50.35 -78.52
N SER A 2 -42.12 -49.24 -77.78
CA SER A 2 -41.09 -48.20 -77.80
C SER A 2 -40.14 -48.39 -76.61
N LYS A 3 -38.84 -48.59 -76.89
CA LYS A 3 -37.78 -48.67 -75.87
C LYS A 3 -37.54 -47.26 -75.30
N LYS A 4 -37.86 -47.05 -74.02
CA LYS A 4 -37.50 -45.82 -73.28
C LYS A 4 -35.96 -45.72 -73.19
N LYS A 5 -35.36 -44.81 -73.96
CA LYS A 5 -33.95 -44.40 -73.78
C LYS A 5 -33.84 -43.62 -72.47
N ILE A 6 -33.15 -44.18 -71.48
CA ILE A 6 -32.76 -43.47 -70.27
C ILE A 6 -31.78 -42.36 -70.68
N SER A 7 -32.01 -41.13 -70.23
CA SER A 7 -31.10 -40.00 -70.47
C SER A 7 -29.71 -40.34 -69.90
N LYS A 8 -28.67 -40.13 -70.72
CA LYS A 8 -27.26 -40.39 -70.42
C LYS A 8 -26.83 -39.75 -69.09
N GLU A 9 -27.45 -38.64 -68.72
CA GLU A 9 -27.18 -37.85 -67.53
C GLU A 9 -27.67 -38.52 -66.23
N LYS A 10 -28.86 -39.14 -66.25
CA LYS A 10 -29.38 -39.90 -65.09
C LYS A 10 -28.58 -41.18 -64.84
N SER A 11 -28.07 -41.81 -65.90
CA SER A 11 -27.20 -42.98 -65.78
C SER A 11 -25.86 -42.66 -65.11
N ILE A 12 -25.31 -41.46 -65.38
CA ILE A 12 -24.02 -41.03 -64.82
C ILE A 12 -24.17 -40.65 -63.34
N GLN A 13 -25.27 -39.99 -62.96
CA GLN A 13 -25.54 -39.68 -61.55
C GLN A 13 -25.77 -40.93 -60.70
N HIS A 14 -26.53 -41.91 -61.19
CA HIS A 14 -26.69 -43.19 -60.50
C HIS A 14 -25.36 -43.95 -60.37
N ALA A 15 -24.51 -43.94 -61.40
CA ALA A 15 -23.20 -44.59 -61.34
C ALA A 15 -22.27 -43.92 -60.30
N LYS A 16 -22.25 -42.59 -60.23
CA LYS A 16 -21.47 -41.84 -59.23
C LYS A 16 -21.95 -42.15 -57.80
N MET A 17 -23.25 -42.05 -57.55
CA MET A 17 -23.81 -42.32 -56.22
C MET A 17 -23.55 -43.76 -55.76
N THR A 18 -23.67 -44.73 -56.67
CA THR A 18 -23.37 -46.14 -56.35
C THR A 18 -21.88 -46.34 -56.05
N THR A 19 -20.99 -45.63 -56.75
CA THR A 19 -19.54 -45.72 -56.53
C THR A 19 -19.14 -45.13 -55.17
N GLU A 20 -19.70 -43.99 -54.78
CA GLU A 20 -19.42 -43.35 -53.49
C GLU A 20 -19.90 -44.20 -52.30
N ILE A 21 -21.05 -44.87 -52.42
CA ILE A 21 -21.56 -45.79 -51.39
C ILE A 21 -20.62 -46.99 -51.25
N VAL A 22 -20.14 -47.55 -52.36
CA VAL A 22 -19.21 -48.70 -52.32
C VAL A 22 -17.87 -48.30 -51.69
N ILE A 23 -17.32 -47.14 -52.04
CA ILE A 23 -16.07 -46.63 -51.44
C ILE A 23 -16.25 -46.42 -49.93
N SER A 24 -17.37 -45.84 -49.51
CA SER A 24 -17.67 -45.59 -48.10
C SER A 24 -17.78 -46.89 -47.30
N LEU A 25 -18.43 -47.92 -47.85
CA LEU A 25 -18.53 -49.24 -47.22
C LEU A 25 -17.17 -49.94 -47.10
N VAL A 26 -16.29 -49.80 -48.10
CA VAL A 26 -14.92 -50.33 -48.04
C VAL A 26 -14.10 -49.63 -46.96
N LEU A 27 -14.21 -48.32 -46.80
CA LEU A 27 -13.51 -47.56 -45.76
C LEU A 27 -13.95 -47.96 -44.35
N VAL A 28 -15.27 -48.12 -44.12
CA VAL A 28 -15.80 -48.58 -42.83
C VAL A 28 -15.32 -50.01 -42.52
N GLY A 29 -15.33 -50.90 -43.52
CA GLY A 29 -14.80 -52.26 -43.37
C GLY A 29 -13.31 -52.28 -43.03
N ALA A 30 -12.50 -51.43 -43.66
CA ALA A 30 -11.08 -51.30 -43.37
C ALA A 30 -10.82 -50.79 -41.94
N CYS A 31 -11.53 -49.75 -41.49
CA CYS A 31 -11.41 -49.24 -40.12
C CYS A 31 -11.76 -50.33 -39.08
N ALA A 32 -12.85 -51.07 -39.29
CA ALA A 32 -13.22 -52.17 -38.40
C ALA A 32 -12.17 -53.30 -38.37
N PHE A 33 -11.55 -53.60 -39.51
CA PHE A 33 -10.46 -54.58 -39.61
C PHE A 33 -9.22 -54.13 -38.82
N PHE A 34 -8.80 -52.86 -38.95
CA PHE A 34 -7.65 -52.33 -38.22
C PHE A 34 -7.87 -52.28 -36.70
N ILE A 35 -9.06 -51.89 -36.24
CA ILE A 35 -9.40 -51.87 -34.81
C ILE A 35 -9.37 -53.30 -34.24
N ARG A 36 -9.99 -54.26 -34.94
CA ARG A 36 -10.02 -55.67 -34.51
C ARG A 36 -8.62 -56.27 -34.49
N ASN A 37 -7.79 -55.95 -35.48
CA ASN A 37 -6.41 -56.44 -35.52
C ASN A 37 -5.56 -55.80 -34.42
N GLY A 38 -5.76 -54.52 -34.10
CA GLY A 38 -5.10 -53.84 -32.97
C GLY A 38 -5.46 -54.46 -31.62
N LEU A 39 -6.74 -54.76 -31.39
CA LEU A 39 -7.19 -55.42 -30.15
C LEU A 39 -6.63 -56.85 -30.02
N ASN A 40 -6.54 -57.61 -31.12
CA ASN A 40 -6.00 -58.97 -31.12
C ASN A 40 -4.48 -59.05 -30.85
N HIS A 41 -3.75 -57.94 -30.95
CA HIS A 41 -2.31 -57.87 -30.64
C HIS A 41 -2.01 -57.35 -29.22
N THR A 42 -3.03 -57.13 -28.40
CA THR A 42 -2.81 -56.77 -26.99
C THR A 42 -2.53 -58.02 -26.16
N LYS A 43 -1.28 -58.17 -25.69
CA LYS A 43 -0.94 -59.16 -24.65
C LYS A 43 -1.25 -58.58 -23.29
N LYS A 44 -2.01 -59.31 -22.48
CA LYS A 44 -2.18 -59.05 -21.05
C LYS A 44 -0.80 -59.19 -20.38
N ILE A 45 -0.33 -58.12 -19.75
CA ILE A 45 0.88 -58.13 -18.92
C ILE A 45 0.43 -58.54 -17.51
N GLU A 46 1.01 -59.61 -16.98
CA GLU A 46 0.83 -60.02 -15.57
C GLU A 46 1.62 -59.06 -14.67
N PRO A 47 1.10 -58.66 -13.49
CA PRO A 47 1.77 -57.74 -12.59
C PRO A 47 3.08 -58.31 -12.03
N SER A 48 4.08 -57.43 -11.86
CA SER A 48 5.37 -57.76 -11.24
C SER A 48 5.20 -58.14 -9.75
N PRO A 49 5.93 -59.13 -9.23
CA PRO A 49 5.83 -59.58 -7.83
C PRO A 49 6.50 -58.66 -6.79
N TYR A 50 6.89 -57.44 -7.16
CA TYR A 50 7.68 -56.53 -6.31
C TYR A 50 6.90 -55.34 -5.71
N VAL A 51 5.58 -55.41 -5.62
CA VAL A 51 4.79 -54.40 -4.89
C VAL A 51 3.91 -55.10 -3.85
N GLU A 52 4.43 -55.20 -2.63
CA GLU A 52 3.63 -55.49 -1.44
C GLU A 52 2.77 -54.25 -1.12
N GLN A 53 1.48 -54.34 -1.40
CA GLN A 53 0.47 -53.39 -0.90
C GLN A 53 0.35 -53.56 0.62
N LYS A 54 1.02 -52.70 1.39
CA LYS A 54 0.40 -52.17 2.61
C LYS A 54 -0.65 -51.17 2.14
N ALA A 55 -1.92 -51.43 2.48
CA ALA A 55 -3.00 -50.48 2.32
C ALA A 55 -2.65 -49.19 3.08
N ALA A 56 -2.20 -48.18 2.34
CA ALA A 56 -2.42 -46.79 2.72
C ALA A 56 -3.80 -46.44 2.17
N ASP A 57 -4.64 -45.85 3.01
CA ASP A 57 -5.94 -45.33 2.64
C ASP A 57 -5.77 -44.41 1.42
N ILE A 58 -6.29 -44.86 0.28
CA ILE A 58 -6.34 -44.08 -0.94
C ILE A 58 -7.52 -43.13 -0.76
N GLU A 59 -7.23 -41.90 -0.33
CA GLU A 59 -8.14 -40.78 -0.57
C GLU A 59 -8.37 -40.64 -2.07
N ASP A 60 -9.64 -40.55 -2.43
CA ASP A 60 -10.17 -40.40 -3.78
C ASP A 60 -9.47 -39.25 -4.53
N PRO A 61 -8.80 -39.48 -5.69
CA PRO A 61 -8.17 -38.41 -6.46
C PRO A 61 -9.20 -37.55 -7.21
N THR A 62 -10.49 -37.75 -6.96
CA THR A 62 -11.60 -36.88 -7.36
C THR A 62 -12.17 -36.06 -6.20
N ALA A 63 -11.44 -35.93 -5.09
CA ALA A 63 -11.61 -34.79 -4.21
C ALA A 63 -11.09 -33.54 -4.93
N THR A 64 -11.90 -33.00 -5.84
CA THR A 64 -11.90 -31.55 -6.04
C THR A 64 -12.24 -31.02 -4.65
N THR A 65 -11.23 -30.61 -3.88
CA THR A 65 -11.47 -29.69 -2.77
C THR A 65 -12.24 -28.56 -3.41
N LEU A 66 -13.54 -28.47 -3.13
CA LEU A 66 -14.27 -27.26 -3.41
C LEU A 66 -13.39 -26.16 -2.83
N PRO A 67 -12.91 -25.18 -3.62
CA PRO A 67 -12.19 -24.06 -3.05
C PRO A 67 -13.07 -23.58 -1.91
N ASP A 68 -12.48 -23.48 -0.71
CA ASP A 68 -13.23 -23.03 0.45
C ASP A 68 -13.96 -21.75 0.03
N PRO A 69 -15.30 -21.69 0.10
CA PRO A 69 -16.04 -20.50 -0.33
C PRO A 69 -15.63 -19.24 0.45
N ASN A 70 -14.86 -19.38 1.53
CA ASN A 70 -14.22 -18.31 2.29
C ASN A 70 -12.74 -18.08 1.93
N GLN A 71 -12.16 -18.79 0.96
CA GLN A 71 -10.78 -18.58 0.54
C GLN A 71 -10.66 -17.27 -0.24
N THR A 72 -10.00 -16.28 0.37
CA THR A 72 -9.70 -15.00 -0.27
C THR A 72 -8.90 -15.25 -1.55
N ILE A 73 -9.43 -14.80 -2.68
CA ILE A 73 -8.74 -14.85 -3.97
C ILE A 73 -7.79 -13.66 -4.01
N TYR A 74 -6.51 -13.92 -4.29
CA TYR A 74 -5.50 -12.88 -4.46
C TYR A 74 -5.23 -12.62 -5.94
N GLU A 75 -5.09 -11.34 -6.27
CA GLU A 75 -4.69 -10.81 -7.58
C GLU A 75 -3.28 -10.23 -7.49
N SER A 76 -2.56 -10.24 -8.61
CA SER A 76 -1.21 -9.67 -8.68
C SER A 76 -1.28 -8.22 -9.18
N LEU A 77 -1.02 -7.26 -8.29
CA LEU A 77 -0.88 -5.85 -8.64
C LEU A 77 0.59 -5.55 -8.95
N SER A 78 0.86 -4.87 -10.06
CA SER A 78 2.22 -4.40 -10.38
C SER A 78 2.38 -2.95 -9.90
N VAL A 79 3.34 -2.72 -8.99
CA VAL A 79 3.65 -1.39 -8.45
C VAL A 79 5.10 -1.03 -8.76
N GLU A 80 5.41 0.27 -8.85
CA GLU A 80 6.79 0.74 -8.98
C GLU A 80 7.59 0.35 -7.73
N THR A 81 8.76 -0.28 -7.91
CA THR A 81 9.62 -0.74 -6.80
C THR A 81 10.04 0.43 -5.90
N LYS A 82 10.27 1.62 -6.48
CA LYS A 82 10.61 2.84 -5.73
C LYS A 82 9.49 3.32 -4.79
N SER A 83 8.24 2.89 -5.00
CA SER A 83 7.13 3.24 -4.11
C SER A 83 7.25 2.63 -2.72
N LYS A 84 8.20 1.71 -2.49
CA LYS A 84 8.55 1.23 -1.14
C LYS A 84 9.06 2.34 -0.19
N PHE A 85 9.45 3.49 -0.74
CA PHE A 85 9.87 4.69 0.00
C PHE A 85 8.74 5.72 0.17
N ARG A 86 7.49 5.30 0.01
CA ARG A 86 6.28 6.14 0.08
C ARG A 86 5.17 5.42 0.85
N GLY A 87 4.20 6.19 1.36
CA GLY A 87 3.05 5.69 2.10
C GLY A 87 3.13 5.98 3.59
N ASP A 88 2.05 5.69 4.31
CA ASP A 88 1.87 6.13 5.70
C ASP A 88 2.76 5.36 6.70
N LEU A 89 3.27 4.18 6.32
CA LEU A 89 4.11 3.30 7.15
C LEU A 89 5.61 3.38 6.84
N ILE A 90 6.07 4.43 6.16
CA ILE A 90 7.50 4.64 5.93
C ILE A 90 8.24 4.83 7.27
N LEU A 91 9.26 4.02 7.53
CA LEU A 91 10.14 4.20 8.68
C LEU A 91 11.22 5.23 8.33
N VAL A 92 11.14 6.41 8.94
CA VAL A 92 12.18 7.44 8.87
C VAL A 92 12.77 7.60 10.26
N ASN A 93 14.08 7.39 10.38
CA ASN A 93 14.82 7.47 11.63
C ASN A 93 16.31 7.63 11.32
N LYS A 94 17.22 7.46 12.29
CA LYS A 94 18.68 7.64 12.06
C LYS A 94 19.32 6.66 11.06
N GLU A 95 18.65 5.55 10.75
CA GLU A 95 19.14 4.50 9.86
C GLU A 95 18.46 4.53 8.48
N HIS A 96 17.24 5.06 8.41
CA HIS A 96 16.40 5.06 7.22
C HIS A 96 16.09 6.50 6.78
N GLN A 97 16.78 6.94 5.73
CA GLN A 97 16.57 8.25 5.12
C GLN A 97 15.20 8.32 4.44
N TYR A 98 14.60 9.50 4.47
CA TYR A 98 13.49 9.88 3.63
C TYR A 98 13.95 10.18 2.19
N PHE A 99 13.21 9.66 1.21
CA PHE A 99 13.51 9.82 -0.22
C PHE A 99 12.43 10.64 -0.96
N GLY A 100 11.73 11.54 -0.26
CA GLY A 100 10.57 12.35 -0.72
C GLY A 100 10.75 13.24 -1.94
N GLY A 101 9.76 14.09 -2.19
CA GLY A 101 9.86 15.18 -3.19
C GLY A 101 8.57 15.51 -3.96
N SER A 102 7.40 15.05 -3.52
CA SER A 102 6.13 15.30 -4.23
C SER A 102 4.92 15.14 -3.30
N GLU A 103 4.99 15.74 -2.12
CA GLU A 103 3.98 15.64 -1.08
C GLU A 103 2.73 16.47 -1.47
N ASP A 104 1.53 15.88 -1.36
CA ASP A 104 0.27 16.62 -1.52
C ASP A 104 -0.03 17.37 -0.21
N LEU A 105 0.64 18.51 -0.06
CA LEU A 105 0.58 19.33 1.13
C LEU A 105 -0.60 20.31 1.10
N VAL A 106 -1.19 20.54 2.27
CA VAL A 106 -2.18 21.59 2.50
C VAL A 106 -1.75 22.49 3.63
N SER A 107 -2.07 23.78 3.52
CA SER A 107 -1.91 24.76 4.60
C SER A 107 -2.88 24.46 5.72
N ILE A 108 -2.38 24.29 6.94
CA ILE A 108 -3.23 24.03 8.12
C ILE A 108 -4.14 25.23 8.38
N THR A 109 -3.60 26.44 8.27
CA THR A 109 -4.35 27.68 8.55
C THR A 109 -5.45 27.91 7.51
N ASP A 110 -5.17 27.70 6.22
CA ASP A 110 -6.17 27.87 5.16
C ASP A 110 -7.26 26.80 5.28
N MET A 111 -6.88 25.55 5.53
CA MET A 111 -7.84 24.47 5.74
C MET A 111 -8.71 24.71 6.99
N ASN A 112 -8.14 25.23 8.08
CA ASN A 112 -8.93 25.59 9.27
C ASN A 112 -9.96 26.67 8.93
N TYR A 113 -9.55 27.71 8.19
CA TYR A 113 -10.46 28.77 7.75
C TYR A 113 -11.58 28.23 6.84
N GLU A 114 -11.23 27.42 5.83
CA GLU A 114 -12.19 26.84 4.88
C GLU A 114 -13.20 25.89 5.53
N ASN A 115 -12.78 25.18 6.59
CA ASN A 115 -13.62 24.21 7.31
C ASN A 115 -14.25 24.78 8.58
N GLU A 116 -14.16 26.09 8.80
CA GLU A 116 -14.71 26.79 9.98
C GLU A 116 -14.23 26.19 11.31
N ILE A 117 -12.94 25.86 11.39
CA ILE A 117 -12.29 25.29 12.58
C ILE A 117 -11.61 26.40 13.38
N ASP A 118 -12.06 26.62 14.61
CA ASP A 118 -11.57 27.68 15.51
C ASP A 118 -11.03 27.17 16.86
N CYS A 119 -11.06 25.85 17.09
CA CYS A 119 -10.62 25.23 18.35
C CYS A 119 -9.10 25.02 18.49
N PHE A 120 -8.31 25.35 17.46
CA PHE A 120 -6.85 25.37 17.50
C PHE A 120 -6.28 26.24 16.37
N SER A 121 -5.00 26.57 16.45
CA SER A 121 -4.28 27.29 15.39
C SER A 121 -2.86 26.75 15.19
N ALA A 122 -2.15 27.25 14.17
CA ALA A 122 -0.73 27.03 13.98
C ALA A 122 0.05 28.29 14.35
N VAL A 123 1.26 28.13 14.91
CA VAL A 123 2.11 29.28 15.27
C VAL A 123 2.65 30.02 14.04
N ASP A 124 2.68 29.36 12.88
CA ASP A 124 3.11 29.91 11.62
C ASP A 124 2.10 29.55 10.51
N SER A 125 1.65 30.55 9.77
CA SER A 125 0.67 30.37 8.67
C SER A 125 1.20 29.55 7.50
N THR A 126 2.53 29.37 7.40
CA THR A 126 3.18 28.56 6.36
C THR A 126 3.18 27.06 6.68
N TYR A 127 2.71 26.68 7.88
CA TYR A 127 2.68 25.28 8.28
C TYR A 127 1.74 24.47 7.42
N THR A 128 2.34 23.47 6.78
CA THR A 128 1.66 22.51 5.92
C THR A 128 1.76 21.11 6.48
N ILE A 129 0.82 20.26 6.07
CA ILE A 129 0.77 18.84 6.40
C ILE A 129 0.27 18.07 5.19
N LEU A 130 0.51 16.76 5.13
CA LEU A 130 -0.09 15.93 4.09
C LEU A 130 -1.63 16.02 4.14
N ARG A 131 -2.26 16.17 2.98
CA ARG A 131 -3.71 16.36 2.84
C ARG A 131 -4.51 15.29 3.58
N GLN A 132 -4.11 14.03 3.47
CA GLN A 132 -4.81 12.93 4.14
C GLN A 132 -4.67 12.94 5.67
N VAL A 133 -3.67 13.64 6.21
CA VAL A 133 -3.39 13.72 7.64
C VAL A 133 -4.19 14.84 8.31
N TYR A 134 -4.50 15.91 7.58
CA TYR A 134 -5.27 17.05 8.11
C TYR A 134 -6.60 16.62 8.73
N GLY A 135 -7.41 15.83 8.00
CA GLY A 135 -8.73 15.40 8.47
C GLY A 135 -8.70 14.65 9.81
N PRO A 136 -7.90 13.57 9.93
CA PRO A 136 -7.73 12.85 11.19
C PRO A 136 -7.18 13.73 12.33
N MET A 137 -6.19 14.60 12.05
CA MET A 137 -5.62 15.51 13.05
C MET A 137 -6.69 16.46 13.60
N THR A 138 -7.40 17.15 12.71
CA THR A 138 -8.47 18.08 13.09
C THR A 138 -9.58 17.38 13.85
N LYS A 139 -9.98 16.16 13.45
CA LYS A 139 -11.00 15.41 14.16
C LYS A 139 -10.60 15.06 15.60
N MET A 140 -9.34 14.67 15.81
CA MET A 140 -8.79 14.40 17.15
C MET A 140 -8.86 15.66 18.03
N ILE A 141 -8.46 16.82 17.48
CA ILE A 141 -8.44 18.08 18.22
C ILE A 141 -9.86 18.57 18.52
N GLN A 142 -10.80 18.42 17.59
CA GLN A 142 -12.22 18.73 17.82
C GLN A 142 -12.82 17.87 18.94
N ASP A 143 -12.55 16.57 18.95
CA ASP A 143 -13.07 15.68 20.02
C ASP A 143 -12.46 16.02 21.39
N PHE A 144 -11.18 16.41 21.42
CA PHE A 144 -10.56 16.97 22.61
C PHE A 144 -11.27 18.25 23.07
N TYR A 145 -11.50 19.20 22.16
CA TYR A 145 -12.19 20.46 22.48
C TYR A 145 -13.63 20.23 22.95
N GLU A 146 -14.37 19.29 22.37
CA GLU A 146 -15.74 18.95 22.79
C GLU A 146 -15.78 18.42 24.23
N LEU A 147 -14.73 17.72 24.67
CA LEU A 147 -14.65 17.14 26.02
C LEU A 147 -14.21 18.14 27.08
N TYR A 148 -13.21 18.98 26.75
CA TYR A 148 -12.52 19.81 27.73
C TYR A 148 -12.79 21.31 27.58
N HIS A 149 -13.34 21.74 26.44
CA HIS A 149 -13.47 23.16 26.06
C HIS A 149 -12.15 23.92 26.16
N ASN A 150 -11.05 23.24 25.84
CA ASN A 150 -9.70 23.78 25.85
C ASN A 150 -9.24 24.01 24.41
N ASP A 151 -9.05 25.27 24.05
CA ASP A 151 -8.68 25.77 22.71
C ASP A 151 -7.24 26.30 22.65
N THR A 152 -6.43 26.00 23.66
CA THR A 152 -5.04 26.50 23.77
C THR A 152 -4.04 25.71 22.93
N LEU A 153 -4.48 24.64 22.27
CA LEU A 153 -3.61 23.79 21.49
C LEU A 153 -3.09 24.52 20.24
N LEU A 154 -1.78 24.48 20.03
CA LEU A 154 -1.11 25.07 18.89
C LEU A 154 -0.33 24.02 18.11
N ILE A 155 -0.37 24.06 16.78
CA ILE A 155 0.61 23.36 15.96
C ILE A 155 1.91 24.16 15.96
N TYR A 156 2.96 23.57 16.54
CA TYR A 156 4.29 24.17 16.68
C TYR A 156 5.32 23.61 15.69
N GLY A 157 5.03 22.45 15.10
CA GLY A 157 5.86 21.86 14.06
C GLY A 157 5.00 21.08 13.09
N SER A 158 5.30 21.16 11.80
CA SER A 158 4.59 20.40 10.75
C SER A 158 5.58 19.98 9.67
N TYR A 159 5.17 19.85 8.41
CA TYR A 159 6.08 19.59 7.31
C TYR A 159 7.30 20.55 7.31
N ARG A 160 8.49 19.98 7.12
CA ARG A 160 9.75 20.72 7.01
C ARG A 160 10.43 20.34 5.70
N THR A 161 10.95 21.32 4.98
CA THR A 161 11.84 21.03 3.85
C THR A 161 13.18 20.49 4.37
N THR A 162 13.89 19.74 3.53
CA THR A 162 15.23 19.24 3.85
C THR A 162 16.20 20.38 4.20
N ASP A 163 16.14 21.50 3.48
CA ASP A 163 16.97 22.68 3.75
C ASP A 163 16.67 23.29 5.12
N PHE A 164 15.39 23.42 5.48
CA PHE A 164 15.00 23.92 6.80
C PHE A 164 15.42 22.96 7.92
N GLN A 165 15.29 21.65 7.70
CA GLN A 165 15.76 20.65 8.66
C GLN A 165 17.29 20.71 8.83
N GLN A 166 18.05 20.98 7.75
CA GLN A 166 19.49 21.17 7.82
C GLN A 166 19.85 22.41 8.64
N GLU A 167 19.17 23.53 8.43
CA GLU A 167 19.37 24.76 9.21
C GLU A 167 19.12 24.52 10.71
N LEU A 168 18.02 23.82 11.06
CA LEU A 168 17.73 23.47 12.45
C LEU A 168 18.82 22.60 13.07
N TYR A 169 19.32 21.61 12.31
CA TYR A 169 20.39 20.72 12.77
C TYR A 169 21.69 21.50 13.03
N ASP A 170 22.11 22.34 12.08
CA ASP A 170 23.35 23.12 12.18
C ASP A 170 23.28 24.13 13.33
N ASN A 171 22.13 24.77 13.52
CA ASN A 171 21.90 25.68 14.65
C ASN A 171 21.98 24.96 16.00
N ASP A 172 21.40 23.77 16.13
CA ASP A 172 21.48 22.99 17.38
C ASP A 172 22.93 22.55 17.68
N VAL A 173 23.65 22.06 16.67
CA VAL A 173 25.08 21.70 16.79
C VAL A 173 25.92 22.90 17.22
N ALA A 174 25.72 24.06 16.59
CA ALA A 174 26.46 25.29 16.91
C ALA A 174 26.18 25.78 18.35
N ASN A 175 24.93 25.68 18.81
CA ASN A 175 24.52 26.15 20.13
C ASN A 175 24.95 25.20 21.26
N ASN A 176 24.96 23.89 21.01
CA ASN A 176 25.26 22.87 22.02
C ASN A 176 26.73 22.42 22.01
N GLY A 177 27.52 22.82 21.00
CA GLY A 177 28.97 22.59 20.95
C GLY A 177 29.38 21.12 20.74
N GLY A 178 28.48 20.28 20.25
CA GLY A 178 28.76 18.88 19.89
C GLY A 178 29.25 18.72 18.45
N GLU A 179 29.68 17.51 18.07
CA GLU A 179 29.93 17.16 16.66
C GLU A 179 28.63 16.78 15.93
N GLU A 180 27.62 16.33 16.67
CA GLU A 180 26.30 15.96 16.15
C GLU A 180 25.18 16.38 17.12
N SER A 181 24.00 16.71 16.60
CA SER A 181 22.81 16.91 17.43
C SER A 181 22.27 15.58 17.95
N THR A 182 21.85 15.58 19.21
CA THR A 182 21.14 14.47 19.86
C THR A 182 19.63 14.68 19.92
N ARG A 183 19.16 15.88 19.56
CA ARG A 183 17.77 16.32 19.69
C ARG A 183 17.11 16.61 18.35
N VAL A 184 17.89 17.06 17.38
CA VAL A 184 17.41 17.39 16.04
C VAL A 184 17.90 16.32 15.08
N ALA A 185 16.99 15.73 14.32
CA ALA A 185 17.34 14.78 13.26
C ALA A 185 18.16 15.48 12.16
N LYS A 186 19.11 14.75 11.57
CA LYS A 186 19.82 15.22 10.36
C LYS A 186 18.82 15.40 9.22
N ALA A 187 19.12 16.33 8.31
CA ALA A 187 18.34 16.48 7.09
C ALA A 187 18.26 15.16 6.31
N GLY A 188 17.08 14.84 5.79
CA GLY A 188 16.74 13.54 5.21
C GLY A 188 16.36 12.47 6.24
N PHE A 189 16.51 12.68 7.55
CA PHE A 189 16.22 11.68 8.58
C PHE A 189 15.16 12.18 9.59
N SER A 190 14.46 13.27 9.28
CA SER A 190 13.39 13.82 10.09
C SER A 190 12.03 13.37 9.59
N GLU A 191 11.16 12.89 10.47
CA GLU A 191 9.79 12.55 10.09
C GLU A 191 8.98 13.76 9.62
N HIS A 192 9.34 14.98 10.03
CA HIS A 192 8.69 16.19 9.52
C HIS A 192 8.85 16.36 8.02
N GLU A 193 9.94 15.85 7.42
CA GLU A 193 10.12 15.92 5.97
C GLU A 193 9.09 15.08 5.22
N THR A 194 8.44 14.13 5.89
CA THR A 194 7.38 13.31 5.29
C THR A 194 6.03 14.02 5.23
N GLY A 195 5.81 15.04 6.06
CA GLY A 195 4.49 15.64 6.29
C GLY A 195 3.49 14.73 7.02
N LEU A 196 3.92 13.55 7.51
CA LEU A 196 3.13 12.65 8.37
C LEU A 196 3.26 12.98 9.86
N ALA A 197 4.18 13.87 10.23
CA ALA A 197 4.45 14.24 11.61
C ALA A 197 4.11 15.70 11.90
N PHE A 198 3.66 15.97 13.13
CA PHE A 198 3.44 17.31 13.64
C PHE A 198 3.72 17.38 15.15
N ASP A 199 4.00 18.58 15.64
CA ASP A 199 4.27 18.87 17.04
C ASP A 199 3.18 19.77 17.64
N PHE A 200 2.74 19.45 18.85
CA PHE A 200 1.87 20.33 19.63
C PHE A 200 2.64 21.25 20.58
N SER A 201 2.03 22.39 20.89
CA SER A 201 2.41 23.29 21.99
C SER A 201 1.16 23.81 22.70
N GLU A 202 1.27 24.25 23.95
CA GLU A 202 0.18 24.90 24.71
C GLU A 202 0.27 26.43 24.63
N THR A 203 1.49 26.94 24.44
CA THR A 203 1.79 28.34 24.13
C THR A 203 2.77 28.44 22.97
N GLU A 204 3.15 29.64 22.54
CA GLU A 204 4.17 29.83 21.51
C GLU A 204 5.61 29.44 21.96
N ASN A 205 5.77 28.84 23.14
CA ASN A 205 7.08 28.53 23.75
C ASN A 205 7.46 27.04 23.75
N ASN A 206 6.80 26.21 22.94
CA ASN A 206 7.06 24.76 22.84
C ASN A 206 7.04 24.04 24.21
N ASP A 207 5.89 24.09 24.89
CA ASP A 207 5.73 23.71 26.30
C ASP A 207 4.81 22.50 26.54
N TYR A 208 4.30 21.85 25.50
CA TYR A 208 3.39 20.71 25.62
C TYR A 208 4.01 19.53 26.37
N GLN A 209 3.33 19.08 27.44
CA GLN A 209 3.79 17.95 28.25
C GLN A 209 2.91 16.69 28.12
N GLY A 210 1.76 16.78 27.45
CA GLY A 210 0.79 15.67 27.39
C GLY A 210 0.21 15.32 28.77
N THR A 211 -0.04 16.34 29.59
CA THR A 211 -0.58 16.20 30.96
C THR A 211 -1.84 17.04 31.15
N GLY A 212 -2.60 16.79 32.22
CA GLY A 212 -3.86 17.48 32.45
C GLY A 212 -4.89 17.07 31.40
N ASP A 213 -5.59 18.03 30.79
CA ASP A 213 -6.55 17.72 29.73
C ASP A 213 -5.86 17.03 28.54
N PHE A 214 -4.64 17.45 28.20
CA PHE A 214 -3.88 16.95 27.04
C PHE A 214 -3.47 15.48 27.16
N GLU A 215 -3.47 14.91 28.37
CA GLU A 215 -3.26 13.46 28.56
C GLU A 215 -4.27 12.65 27.72
N TRP A 216 -5.47 13.19 27.51
CA TRP A 216 -6.46 12.58 26.64
C TRP A 216 -5.97 12.44 25.20
N ILE A 217 -5.30 13.45 24.64
CA ILE A 217 -4.78 13.39 23.26
C ILE A 217 -3.75 12.28 23.16
N ASN A 218 -2.73 12.26 24.04
CA ASN A 218 -1.70 11.22 24.05
C ASN A 218 -2.30 9.81 24.20
N ALA A 219 -3.33 9.66 25.04
CA ALA A 219 -3.99 8.38 25.29
C ALA A 219 -5.04 7.96 24.24
N ASN A 220 -5.43 8.85 23.32
CA ASN A 220 -6.51 8.58 22.34
C ASN A 220 -6.09 8.82 20.89
N CYS A 221 -4.88 9.32 20.64
CA CYS A 221 -4.40 9.64 19.29
C CYS A 221 -4.47 8.45 18.31
N TYR A 222 -4.31 7.22 18.82
CA TYR A 222 -4.40 5.98 18.04
C TYR A 222 -5.76 5.80 17.35
N LYS A 223 -6.84 6.34 17.93
CA LYS A 223 -8.20 6.26 17.37
C LYS A 223 -8.35 7.06 16.08
N TYR A 224 -7.40 7.93 15.79
CA TYR A 224 -7.35 8.79 14.60
C TYR A 224 -6.17 8.43 13.69
N GLY A 225 -5.45 7.33 13.97
CA GLY A 225 -4.33 6.88 13.15
C GLY A 225 -2.97 7.50 13.52
N PHE A 226 -2.85 8.14 14.69
CA PHE A 226 -1.60 8.71 15.17
C PHE A 226 -0.99 7.89 16.30
N ILE A 227 0.33 7.99 16.45
CA ILE A 227 1.06 7.52 17.61
C ILE A 227 1.83 8.69 18.24
N VAL A 228 2.03 8.64 19.56
CA VAL A 228 3.10 9.42 20.20
C VAL A 228 4.42 8.75 19.80
N ARG A 229 5.20 9.40 18.93
CA ARG A 229 6.28 8.74 18.20
C ARG A 229 7.45 8.31 19.09
N TYR A 230 7.78 9.14 20.09
CA TYR A 230 8.94 8.96 20.95
C TYR A 230 8.51 8.94 22.42
N THR A 231 8.39 7.74 22.97
CA THR A 231 8.07 7.52 24.38
C THR A 231 9.30 7.12 25.18
N SER A 232 9.29 7.44 26.48
CA SER A 232 10.40 7.13 27.40
C SER A 232 10.78 5.63 27.42
N SER A 233 9.82 4.73 27.25
CA SER A 233 10.06 3.28 27.25
C SER A 233 10.78 2.79 25.99
N LYS A 234 10.79 3.59 24.91
CA LYS A 234 11.28 3.21 23.59
C LYS A 234 12.54 3.96 23.14
N GLU A 235 13.08 4.85 23.96
CA GLU A 235 14.29 5.66 23.65
C GLU A 235 15.48 4.84 23.15
N LYS A 236 15.71 3.63 23.69
CA LYS A 236 16.80 2.76 23.25
C LYS A 236 16.63 2.20 21.83
N ILE A 237 15.39 2.19 21.34
CA ILE A 237 15.02 1.64 20.03
C ILE A 237 14.91 2.79 19.02
N THR A 238 14.19 3.85 19.37
CA THR A 238 13.99 5.02 18.50
C THR A 238 15.23 5.90 18.40
N GLY A 239 16.07 5.90 19.43
CA GLY A 239 17.23 6.77 19.55
C GLY A 239 16.89 8.24 19.84
N PHE A 240 15.65 8.54 20.20
CA PHE A 240 15.16 9.86 20.60
C PHE A 240 14.62 9.80 22.03
N GLN A 241 14.84 10.89 22.77
CA GLN A 241 14.27 11.08 24.11
C GLN A 241 12.74 11.13 24.06
N ASN A 242 12.10 11.16 25.22
CA ASN A 242 10.65 11.30 25.32
C ASN A 242 10.17 12.66 24.77
N GLU A 243 9.27 12.62 23.78
CA GLU A 243 8.70 13.79 23.11
C GLU A 243 7.17 13.65 23.07
N PRO A 244 6.46 13.99 24.16
CA PRO A 244 5.01 13.83 24.24
C PRO A 244 4.25 14.70 23.23
N TRP A 245 4.92 15.70 22.65
CA TRP A 245 4.38 16.62 21.65
C TRP A 245 4.46 16.09 20.21
N HIS A 246 5.33 15.11 19.90
CA HIS A 246 5.59 14.67 18.52
C HIS A 246 4.66 13.51 18.15
N PHE A 247 3.71 13.79 17.25
CA PHE A 247 2.74 12.82 16.76
C PHE A 247 3.08 12.41 15.33
N ARG A 248 2.99 11.11 15.06
CA ARG A 248 3.25 10.52 13.74
C ARG A 248 1.99 9.80 13.25
N TYR A 249 1.53 10.14 12.05
CA TYR A 249 0.45 9.43 11.37
C TYR A 249 0.98 8.11 10.78
N VAL A 250 0.30 7.02 11.11
CA VAL A 250 0.52 5.67 10.58
C VAL A 250 -0.78 5.05 10.06
N GLY A 251 -1.90 5.75 10.19
CA GLY A 251 -3.22 5.31 9.75
C GLY A 251 -3.90 4.30 10.67
N ILE A 252 -5.19 4.10 10.43
CA ILE A 252 -5.99 3.02 11.03
C ILE A 252 -5.99 1.86 10.03
N PRO A 253 -5.65 0.64 10.45
CA PRO A 253 -5.68 0.13 11.84
C PRO A 253 -4.33 0.10 12.57
N HIS A 254 -3.27 0.58 11.94
CA HIS A 254 -1.89 0.43 12.42
C HIS A 254 -1.68 1.07 13.79
N ALA A 255 -2.12 2.32 13.96
CA ALA A 255 -1.98 3.02 15.24
C ALA A 255 -2.68 2.28 16.39
N TYR A 256 -3.88 1.72 16.13
CA TYR A 256 -4.62 0.91 17.10
C TYR A 256 -3.82 -0.33 17.52
N TYR A 257 -3.25 -1.05 16.56
CA TYR A 257 -2.44 -2.23 16.86
C TYR A 257 -1.21 -1.88 17.67
N MET A 258 -0.50 -0.81 17.29
CA MET A 258 0.70 -0.35 17.97
C MET A 258 0.42 0.07 19.41
N ASP A 259 -0.65 0.84 19.64
CA ASP A 259 -1.08 1.25 20.98
C ASP A 259 -1.46 0.04 21.85
N SER A 260 -2.27 -0.87 21.30
CA SER A 260 -2.73 -2.08 22.02
C SER A 260 -1.61 -3.03 22.42
N ASN A 261 -0.46 -2.96 21.76
CA ASN A 261 0.69 -3.85 21.98
C ASN A 261 1.95 -3.13 22.49
N ASP A 262 1.85 -1.84 22.84
CA ASP A 262 2.97 -1.00 23.29
C ASP A 262 4.17 -1.09 22.33
N LEU A 263 3.95 -0.79 21.05
CA LEU A 263 4.98 -0.84 19.99
C LEU A 263 5.35 0.57 19.51
N CYS A 264 6.65 0.83 19.32
CA CYS A 264 7.09 1.93 18.47
C CYS A 264 7.08 1.53 16.98
N LEU A 265 7.26 2.50 16.08
CA LEU A 265 7.20 2.24 14.64
C LEU A 265 8.27 1.24 14.19
N GLU A 266 9.48 1.32 14.74
CA GLU A 266 10.56 0.36 14.48
C GLU A 266 10.13 -1.08 14.78
N GLU A 267 9.61 -1.32 16.00
CA GLU A 267 9.15 -2.66 16.41
C GLU A 267 7.98 -3.13 15.55
N TYR A 268 7.08 -2.24 15.17
CA TYR A 268 5.93 -2.57 14.33
C TYR A 268 6.34 -2.98 12.91
N ILE A 269 7.28 -2.26 12.31
CA ILE A 269 7.79 -2.58 10.97
C ILE A 269 8.53 -3.92 11.00
N ASP A 270 9.36 -4.18 12.02
CA ASP A 270 10.02 -5.48 12.17
C ASP A 270 9.03 -6.62 12.39
N LEU A 271 8.00 -6.42 13.23
CA LEU A 271 6.93 -7.39 13.42
C LEU A 271 6.25 -7.75 12.11
N ILE A 272 5.79 -6.76 11.33
CA ILE A 272 5.09 -7.02 10.06
C ILE A 272 5.99 -7.77 9.07
N ARG A 273 7.31 -7.48 9.05
CA ARG A 273 8.27 -8.20 8.19
C ARG A 273 8.39 -9.68 8.52
N GLU A 274 8.05 -10.09 9.75
CA GLU A 274 7.97 -11.51 10.14
C GLU A 274 6.71 -12.22 9.61
N HIS A 275 5.76 -11.47 9.06
CA HIS A 275 4.49 -11.93 8.48
C HIS A 275 4.44 -11.77 6.94
N PRO A 276 5.30 -12.46 6.15
CA PRO A 276 5.34 -12.31 4.69
C PRO A 276 4.18 -13.02 3.99
N TYR A 277 3.77 -12.49 2.83
CA TYR A 277 2.68 -13.03 2.00
C TYR A 277 2.80 -14.53 1.70
N ASP A 278 4.01 -15.02 1.39
CA ASP A 278 4.25 -16.43 1.03
C ASP A 278 3.87 -17.42 2.14
N LYS A 279 3.64 -16.92 3.35
CA LYS A 279 3.17 -17.66 4.52
C LYS A 279 1.75 -17.23 4.88
N LEU A 280 0.78 -17.47 3.98
CA LEU A 280 -0.63 -17.07 4.13
C LEU A 280 -1.28 -17.38 5.50
N LYS A 281 -0.83 -18.40 6.24
CA LYS A 281 -1.36 -18.74 7.58
C LYS A 281 -0.73 -17.95 8.73
N ASP A 282 0.31 -17.20 8.42
CA ASP A 282 1.09 -16.39 9.35
C ASP A 282 0.88 -14.90 9.05
N HIS A 283 -0.19 -14.48 8.38
CA HIS A 283 -0.51 -13.06 8.27
C HIS A 283 -0.91 -12.51 9.64
N LEU A 284 -0.65 -11.22 9.86
CA LEU A 284 -1.07 -10.55 11.08
C LEU A 284 -2.57 -10.25 11.00
N GLU A 285 -3.38 -10.95 11.79
CA GLU A 285 -4.83 -10.73 11.88
C GLU A 285 -5.23 -10.17 13.25
N PHE A 286 -6.11 -9.18 13.25
CA PHE A 286 -6.63 -8.56 14.48
C PHE A 286 -7.93 -7.78 14.21
N SER A 287 -8.62 -7.41 15.29
CA SER A 287 -9.83 -6.58 15.24
C SER A 287 -9.65 -5.29 16.05
N ASP A 288 -10.24 -4.19 15.59
CA ASP A 288 -10.31 -2.96 16.38
C ASP A 288 -11.42 -3.01 17.46
N ASP A 289 -11.52 -1.94 18.26
CA ASP A 289 -12.54 -1.79 19.30
C ASP A 289 -13.98 -1.63 18.76
N LYS A 290 -14.13 -1.42 17.45
CA LYS A 290 -15.41 -1.36 16.73
C LYS A 290 -15.78 -2.71 16.08
N GLY A 291 -14.93 -3.72 16.21
CA GLY A 291 -15.13 -5.05 15.63
C GLY A 291 -14.89 -5.10 14.12
N ASN A 292 -14.13 -4.15 13.56
CA ASN A 292 -13.62 -4.28 12.20
C ASN A 292 -12.43 -5.23 12.20
N ASP A 293 -12.41 -6.18 11.27
CA ASP A 293 -11.35 -7.17 11.15
C ASP A 293 -10.33 -6.76 10.08
N TYR A 294 -9.06 -6.99 10.38
CA TYR A 294 -7.94 -6.64 9.53
C TYR A 294 -7.01 -7.82 9.31
N GLU A 295 -6.38 -7.83 8.15
CA GLU A 295 -5.28 -8.74 7.80
C GLU A 295 -4.14 -7.89 7.23
N VAL A 296 -2.94 -8.05 7.77
CA VAL A 296 -1.75 -7.28 7.38
C VAL A 296 -0.62 -8.25 7.06
N TYR A 297 0.05 -8.03 5.93
CA TYR A 297 1.18 -8.86 5.52
C TYR A 297 2.23 -8.07 4.76
N PHE A 298 3.45 -8.60 4.79
CA PHE A 298 4.62 -8.02 4.14
C PHE A 298 4.87 -8.63 2.76
N VAL A 299 5.26 -7.79 1.80
CA VAL A 299 5.72 -8.21 0.47
C VAL A 299 7.08 -7.59 0.20
N LYS A 300 8.12 -8.43 0.08
CA LYS A 300 9.48 -7.97 -0.22
C LYS A 300 9.53 -7.32 -1.60
N SER A 301 10.24 -6.19 -1.72
CA SER A 301 10.45 -5.55 -3.01
C SER A 301 11.39 -6.37 -3.91
N ASP A 302 11.13 -6.34 -5.22
CA ASP A 302 12.05 -6.87 -6.24
C ASP A 302 13.02 -5.75 -6.67
N ASP A 303 14.08 -5.58 -5.91
CA ASP A 303 15.09 -4.54 -6.15
C ASP A 303 15.94 -4.78 -7.41
N GLY A 304 15.77 -5.94 -8.07
CA GLY A 304 16.34 -6.22 -9.38
C GLY A 304 15.49 -5.71 -10.55
N SER A 305 14.31 -5.15 -10.27
CA SER A 305 13.31 -4.74 -11.25
C SER A 305 12.74 -3.36 -10.91
N ASP A 306 12.37 -2.58 -11.94
CA ASP A 306 11.67 -1.31 -11.76
C ASP A 306 10.29 -1.49 -11.13
N LYS A 307 9.71 -2.69 -11.25
CA LYS A 307 8.39 -3.04 -10.70
C LYS A 307 8.45 -4.25 -9.80
N THR A 308 7.70 -4.17 -8.70
CA THR A 308 7.42 -5.27 -7.78
C THR A 308 6.01 -5.79 -8.00
N THR A 309 5.83 -7.11 -7.94
CA THR A 309 4.48 -7.71 -7.93
C THR A 309 3.99 -7.85 -6.50
N VAL A 310 2.90 -7.18 -6.16
CA VAL A 310 2.26 -7.17 -4.85
C VAL A 310 0.93 -7.92 -4.92
N PRO A 311 0.81 -9.09 -4.24
CA PRO A 311 -0.45 -9.79 -4.12
C PRO A 311 -1.45 -9.00 -3.28
N VAL A 312 -2.69 -8.83 -3.75
CA VAL A 312 -3.77 -8.10 -3.08
C VAL A 312 -5.10 -8.86 -3.16
N PRO A 313 -5.99 -8.75 -2.17
CA PRO A 313 -7.25 -9.50 -2.18
C PRO A 313 -8.24 -8.94 -3.21
N ALA A 314 -8.87 -9.83 -3.98
CA ALA A 314 -9.92 -9.50 -4.93
C ALA A 314 -11.23 -9.15 -4.20
N GLY A 315 -11.85 -8.03 -4.59
CA GLY A 315 -13.20 -7.67 -4.11
C GLY A 315 -13.30 -7.26 -2.64
N VAL A 316 -12.16 -7.00 -1.98
CA VAL A 316 -12.05 -6.49 -0.61
C VAL A 316 -11.25 -5.19 -0.64
N ARG A 317 -11.57 -4.23 0.23
CA ARG A 317 -10.76 -3.01 0.37
C ARG A 317 -9.37 -3.37 0.91
N TYR A 318 -8.35 -2.78 0.31
CA TYR A 318 -6.98 -2.85 0.79
C TYR A 318 -6.25 -1.52 0.61
N GLU A 319 -5.16 -1.36 1.33
CA GLU A 319 -4.20 -0.26 1.19
C GLU A 319 -2.78 -0.84 1.08
N ILE A 320 -1.88 -0.12 0.42
CA ILE A 320 -0.48 -0.50 0.27
C ILE A 320 0.39 0.68 0.70
N SER A 321 1.32 0.41 1.62
CA SER A 321 2.37 1.35 1.99
C SER A 321 3.74 0.71 1.78
N GLY A 322 4.71 1.49 1.34
CA GLY A 322 6.10 1.13 1.55
C GLY A 322 6.47 1.17 3.03
N ASN A 323 7.51 0.42 3.42
CA ASN A 323 8.08 0.47 4.78
C ASN A 323 9.34 1.34 4.88
N ASN A 324 9.83 1.89 3.76
CA ASN A 324 11.10 2.62 3.63
C ASN A 324 12.38 1.80 3.86
N VAL A 325 12.24 0.47 3.97
CA VAL A 325 13.35 -0.45 4.25
C VAL A 325 13.57 -1.38 3.07
N ASP A 326 12.63 -2.29 2.81
CA ASP A 326 12.84 -3.43 1.92
C ASP A 326 11.57 -4.01 1.28
N GLY A 327 10.43 -3.32 1.36
CA GLY A 327 9.22 -3.79 0.72
C GLY A 327 7.96 -2.99 1.03
N PHE A 328 6.86 -3.69 0.88
CA PHE A 328 5.50 -3.18 0.96
C PHE A 328 4.74 -3.87 2.07
N ILE A 329 3.86 -3.13 2.72
CA ILE A 329 2.89 -3.60 3.71
C ILE A 329 1.53 -3.48 3.05
N VAL A 330 0.80 -4.58 3.00
CA VAL A 330 -0.58 -4.61 2.50
C VAL A 330 -1.52 -4.74 3.68
N THR A 331 -2.52 -3.86 3.74
CA THR A 331 -3.52 -3.82 4.79
C THR A 331 -4.88 -4.12 4.19
N VAL A 332 -5.51 -5.20 4.63
CA VAL A 332 -6.80 -5.67 4.14
C VAL A 332 -7.88 -5.36 5.17
N TYR A 333 -8.96 -4.71 4.73
CA TYR A 333 -10.11 -4.35 5.54
C TYR A 333 -11.20 -5.43 5.34
N LYS A 334 -11.16 -6.49 6.14
CA LYS A 334 -11.99 -7.68 5.92
C LYS A 334 -13.48 -7.32 5.97
N GLY A 335 -14.24 -7.82 5.01
CA GLY A 335 -15.67 -7.54 4.87
C GLY A 335 -16.02 -6.14 4.34
N GLN A 336 -15.04 -5.25 4.14
CA GLN A 336 -15.27 -3.94 3.52
C GLN A 336 -15.11 -4.05 2.00
N LYS A 337 -16.07 -3.49 1.27
CA LYS A 337 -16.01 -3.43 -0.20
C LYS A 337 -14.92 -2.44 -0.64
N PRO A 338 -14.30 -2.67 -1.81
CA PRO A 338 -13.41 -1.69 -2.42
C PRO A 338 -14.10 -0.32 -2.48
N ILE A 339 -13.34 0.74 -2.20
CA ILE A 339 -13.83 2.10 -2.35
C ILE A 339 -14.01 2.35 -3.85
N VAL A 340 -15.26 2.46 -4.29
CA VAL A 340 -15.60 2.79 -5.68
C VAL A 340 -15.73 4.31 -5.76
N GLU A 341 -14.61 5.00 -6.00
CA GLU A 341 -14.56 6.22 -6.82
C GLU A 341 -13.11 6.62 -7.12
N GLU A 342 -12.87 6.78 -8.42
CA GLU A 342 -11.66 7.14 -9.17
C GLU A 342 -10.47 6.18 -9.12
N THR A 343 -9.85 6.00 -10.30
CA THR A 343 -8.60 5.30 -10.58
C THR A 343 -7.67 5.20 -9.35
N PRO A 344 -7.05 4.04 -9.06
CA PRO A 344 -6.15 3.89 -7.91
C PRO A 344 -5.24 5.11 -7.84
N THR A 345 -5.30 5.79 -6.70
CA THR A 345 -4.64 7.06 -6.38
C THR A 345 -3.37 7.23 -7.21
N LYS A 346 -3.50 8.04 -8.28
CA LYS A 346 -2.45 8.60 -9.14
C LYS A 346 -1.28 7.65 -9.41
N THR A 347 -1.34 6.96 -10.55
CA THR A 347 -0.12 6.61 -11.28
C THR A 347 0.71 7.89 -11.42
N PHE A 348 1.91 7.89 -10.83
CA PHE A 348 2.85 9.00 -10.92
C PHE A 348 3.30 9.13 -12.39
N GLU A 349 2.60 9.98 -13.16
CA GLU A 349 3.12 10.42 -14.44
C GLU A 349 4.22 11.45 -14.20
N ASP A 350 5.36 11.13 -14.80
CA ASP A 350 6.61 11.87 -14.81
C ASP A 350 6.43 13.16 -15.61
N THR A 351 6.23 14.30 -14.94
CA THR A 351 6.34 15.61 -15.59
C THR A 351 7.79 16.07 -15.57
N SER A 352 8.62 15.43 -16.38
CA SER A 352 9.83 16.04 -16.91
C SER A 352 9.53 16.58 -18.31
N GLU A 353 8.94 17.78 -18.39
CA GLU A 353 8.97 18.56 -19.63
C GLU A 353 9.97 19.71 -19.47
N GLU A 354 10.94 19.71 -20.37
CA GLU A 354 11.97 20.71 -20.58
C GLU A 354 11.35 22.11 -20.78
N ASN A 355 11.55 23.01 -19.81
CA ASN A 355 11.42 24.43 -20.07
C ASN A 355 12.70 24.94 -20.76
N THR A 356 12.73 24.89 -22.09
CA THR A 356 13.51 25.85 -22.87
C THR A 356 12.74 27.17 -22.90
N GLU A 357 13.12 28.10 -22.02
CA GLU A 357 12.66 29.49 -22.09
C GLU A 357 13.24 30.18 -23.32
N ASN A 358 12.31 30.64 -24.16
CA ASN A 358 12.53 31.52 -25.28
C ASN A 358 12.48 32.96 -24.73
N SER A 359 13.61 33.67 -24.69
CA SER A 359 13.68 35.08 -24.30
C SER A 359 13.21 35.96 -25.47
N GLU A 360 12.02 36.55 -25.35
CA GLU A 360 11.63 37.72 -26.16
C GLU A 360 11.70 38.99 -25.31
N ASP A 361 12.54 39.90 -25.78
CA ASP A 361 12.67 41.29 -25.37
C ASP A 361 11.31 41.99 -25.21
N THR A 362 11.11 42.67 -24.08
CA THR A 362 10.26 43.86 -24.05
C THR A 362 10.96 45.00 -23.31
N ASP A 363 11.35 45.95 -24.14
CA ASP A 363 11.82 47.29 -23.87
C ASP A 363 10.71 48.11 -23.17
N SER A 364 11.01 48.72 -22.02
CA SER A 364 10.30 49.92 -21.57
C SER A 364 11.18 50.75 -20.65
N GLU A 365 11.55 51.91 -21.18
CA GLU A 365 12.23 53.02 -20.53
C GLU A 365 11.34 53.62 -19.42
N GLU A 366 11.89 53.81 -18.22
CA GLU A 366 11.41 54.85 -17.30
C GLU A 366 12.61 55.46 -16.56
N THR A 367 13.03 56.63 -17.03
CA THR A 367 13.93 57.53 -16.34
C THR A 367 13.12 58.52 -15.52
N GLU A 368 13.25 58.50 -14.19
CA GLU A 368 12.96 59.68 -13.37
C GLU A 368 14.20 60.06 -12.55
N GLU A 369 14.62 61.29 -12.82
CA GLU A 369 15.80 61.99 -12.37
C GLU A 369 15.45 62.75 -11.07
N TYR A 370 16.18 62.47 -9.99
CA TYR A 370 16.16 63.27 -8.77
C TYR A 370 16.86 64.62 -9.02
N ASN A 371 16.18 65.74 -8.79
CA ASN A 371 16.82 67.00 -8.40
C ASN A 371 15.84 67.94 -7.66
N GLU A 372 16.35 68.44 -6.52
CA GLU A 372 15.88 69.51 -5.60
C GLU A 372 14.64 69.31 -4.72
#